data_AF-A0A3Q3GDX9-F1
#
_entry.id   AF-A0A3Q3GDX9-F1
#
_cell.length_a   1.000
_cell.length_b   1.000
_cell.length_c   1.000
_cell.angle_alpha   90.00
_cell.angle_beta   90.00
_cell.angle_gamma   90.00
#
_symmetry.space_group_name_H-M   'P 1'
#
loop_
_entity.id
_entity.type
_entity.pdbx_description
1 polymer ?
#
loop_
_entity_poly.entity_id
_entity_poly.type
_entity_poly.pdbx_seq_one_letter_code
_entity_poly.pdbx_strand_id
1 'polypeptide(L)'
;LQTLTLFAMAGELHSYSEVCEALSTLEVALGFLAMTGGEPLMQLSCYLEEVLQMENQMAPHIFKALSMCCLKHCVALWQLLISLKSENMLRLKRDPFVGVSEKYKQVLGEDEHRLLTGFFSKNSADAFLLEMHEFLVLVLQKPNALDTFRPDWLKDTLFSYMERKDLDIPRDVEELFPVEILLCHYVEAWKFIVAFKQERGQRQ
;
A
#
# COMPACT_ATOMS: atom_id res chain seq x y z
N LEU A 1 -17.93 3.65 -0.91
CA LEU A 1 -18.14 2.76 0.27
C LEU A 1 -16.96 1.79 0.49
N GLN A 2 -15.74 2.06 0.00
CA GLN A 2 -14.67 1.05 -0.03
C GLN A 2 -13.51 1.36 0.94
N THR A 3 -13.10 2.61 1.06
CA THR A 3 -11.93 2.98 1.87
C THR A 3 -12.14 2.84 3.39
N LEU A 4 -13.30 3.25 3.90
CA LEU A 4 -13.62 3.17 5.34
C LEU A 4 -13.70 1.72 5.84
N THR A 5 -14.29 0.82 5.04
CA THR A 5 -14.38 -0.61 5.38
C THR A 5 -12.99 -1.24 5.41
N LEU A 6 -12.14 -0.93 4.41
CA LEU A 6 -10.76 -1.43 4.35
C LEU A 6 -9.93 -0.97 5.57
N PHE A 7 -10.01 0.31 5.94
CA PHE A 7 -9.33 0.83 7.14
C PHE A 7 -9.90 0.27 8.45
N ALA A 8 -11.21 0.02 8.52
CA ALA A 8 -11.80 -0.67 9.66
C ALA A 8 -11.25 -2.10 9.80
N MET A 9 -11.04 -2.83 8.70
CA MET A 9 -10.40 -4.15 8.76
C MET A 9 -8.94 -4.07 9.18
N ALA A 10 -8.20 -3.06 8.70
CA ALA A 10 -6.81 -2.85 9.13
C ALA A 10 -6.71 -2.70 10.66
N GLY A 11 -7.69 -2.05 11.27
CA GLY A 11 -7.79 -1.90 12.73
C GLY A 11 -7.96 -3.22 13.49
N GLU A 12 -8.44 -4.28 12.85
CA GLU A 12 -8.59 -5.61 13.47
C GLU A 12 -7.27 -6.41 13.46
N LEU A 13 -6.29 -6.03 12.63
CA LEU A 13 -5.00 -6.70 12.48
C LEU A 13 -3.92 -5.96 13.29
N HIS A 14 -3.55 -6.49 14.45
CA HIS A 14 -2.74 -5.76 15.44
C HIS A 14 -1.25 -6.11 15.36
N SER A 15 -0.93 -7.29 14.84
CA SER A 15 0.43 -7.83 14.76
C SER A 15 0.91 -8.02 13.32
N TYR A 16 2.24 -7.99 13.15
CA TYR A 16 2.88 -8.27 11.87
C TYR A 16 2.52 -9.65 11.32
N SER A 17 2.38 -10.67 12.18
CA SER A 17 2.01 -12.03 11.79
C SER A 17 0.57 -12.09 11.25
N GLU A 18 -0.38 -11.44 11.91
CA GLU A 18 -1.78 -11.40 11.47
C GLU A 18 -1.91 -10.71 10.10
N VAL A 19 -1.19 -9.59 9.89
CA VAL A 19 -1.15 -8.93 8.58
C VAL A 19 -0.55 -9.84 7.51
N CYS A 20 0.53 -10.58 7.82
CA CYS A 20 1.13 -11.52 6.89
C CYS A 20 0.21 -12.70 6.54
N GLU A 21 -0.50 -13.25 7.51
CA GLU A 21 -1.45 -14.35 7.31
C GLU A 21 -2.65 -13.90 6.47
N ALA A 22 -3.22 -12.72 6.78
CA ALA A 22 -4.29 -12.11 5.99
C ALA A 22 -3.86 -11.86 4.54
N LEU A 23 -2.68 -11.26 4.35
CA LEU A 23 -2.11 -11.01 3.02
C LEU A 23 -1.89 -12.29 2.24
N SER A 24 -1.27 -13.30 2.87
CA SER A 24 -0.94 -14.56 2.18
C SER A 24 -2.22 -15.28 1.75
N THR A 25 -3.27 -15.28 2.59
CA THR A 25 -4.56 -15.86 2.23
C THR A 25 -5.20 -15.11 1.06
N LEU A 26 -5.15 -13.79 1.07
CA LEU A 26 -5.67 -12.98 -0.03
C LEU A 26 -4.91 -13.20 -1.33
N GLU A 27 -3.58 -13.34 -1.29
CA GLU A 27 -2.75 -13.62 -2.46
C GLU A 27 -3.07 -14.98 -3.07
N VAL A 28 -3.33 -16.01 -2.24
CA VAL A 28 -3.84 -17.30 -2.70
C VAL A 28 -5.19 -17.12 -3.41
N ALA A 29 -6.14 -16.41 -2.78
CA ALA A 29 -7.45 -16.16 -3.38
C ALA A 29 -7.35 -15.40 -4.71
N LEU A 30 -6.53 -14.35 -4.79
CA LEU A 30 -6.26 -13.61 -6.01
C LEU A 30 -5.67 -14.50 -7.12
N GLY A 31 -4.77 -15.42 -6.76
CA GLY A 31 -4.23 -16.41 -7.69
C GLY A 31 -5.30 -17.30 -8.30
N PHE A 32 -6.26 -17.79 -7.51
CA PHE A 32 -7.40 -18.55 -8.03
C PHE A 32 -8.36 -17.69 -8.85
N LEU A 33 -8.72 -16.50 -8.36
CA LEU A 33 -9.60 -15.56 -9.06
C LEU A 33 -9.06 -15.15 -10.43
N ALA A 34 -7.74 -15.00 -10.57
CA ALA A 34 -7.10 -14.71 -11.85
C ALA A 34 -7.31 -15.82 -12.90
N MET A 35 -7.52 -17.07 -12.45
CA MET A 35 -7.69 -18.25 -13.31
C MET A 35 -9.16 -18.61 -13.53
N THR A 36 -10.01 -18.42 -12.53
CA THR A 36 -11.40 -18.91 -12.53
C THR A 36 -12.44 -17.79 -12.56
N GLY A 37 -12.05 -16.56 -12.28
CA GLY A 37 -12.96 -15.45 -12.04
C GLY A 37 -13.76 -15.64 -10.74
N GLY A 38 -14.81 -14.85 -10.59
CA GLY A 38 -15.71 -14.90 -9.44
C GLY A 38 -16.78 -13.83 -9.53
N GLU A 39 -17.87 -14.00 -8.78
CA GLU A 39 -18.92 -12.99 -8.73
C GLU A 39 -18.42 -11.75 -7.93
N PRO A 40 -18.36 -10.55 -8.52
CA PRO A 40 -17.77 -9.37 -7.85
C PRO A 40 -18.37 -9.02 -6.48
N LEU A 41 -19.65 -9.36 -6.27
CA LEU A 41 -20.39 -9.08 -5.04
C LEU A 41 -20.33 -10.21 -4.01
N MET A 42 -19.82 -11.39 -4.37
CA MET A 42 -19.60 -12.49 -3.44
C MET A 42 -18.69 -12.03 -2.31
N GLN A 43 -19.06 -12.37 -1.07
CA GLN A 43 -18.20 -12.11 0.09
C GLN A 43 -16.91 -12.90 -0.03
N LEU A 44 -15.79 -12.28 0.36
CA LEU A 44 -14.50 -12.93 0.34
C LEU A 44 -14.48 -14.15 1.28
N SER A 45 -15.15 -14.07 2.44
CA SER A 45 -15.32 -15.21 3.34
C SER A 45 -15.99 -16.40 2.67
N CYS A 46 -17.13 -16.19 1.99
CA CYS A 46 -17.82 -17.26 1.26
C CYS A 46 -16.91 -17.88 0.19
N TYR A 47 -16.11 -17.08 -0.52
CA TYR A 47 -15.18 -17.62 -1.52
C TYR A 47 -14.09 -18.48 -0.87
N LEU A 48 -13.51 -18.01 0.23
CA LEU A 48 -12.47 -18.75 0.98
C LEU A 48 -13.02 -20.07 1.57
N GLU A 49 -14.22 -20.04 2.12
CA GLU A 49 -14.86 -21.19 2.77
C GLU A 49 -15.46 -22.17 1.75
N GLU A 50 -16.35 -21.72 0.89
CA GLU A 50 -17.17 -22.59 0.06
C GLU A 50 -16.46 -23.00 -1.24
N VAL A 51 -15.62 -22.12 -1.81
CA VAL A 51 -14.94 -22.37 -3.08
C VAL A 51 -13.53 -22.93 -2.85
N LEU A 52 -12.73 -22.27 -2.01
CA LEU A 52 -11.35 -22.69 -1.74
C LEU A 52 -11.22 -23.70 -0.61
N GLN A 53 -12.26 -23.90 0.21
CA GLN A 53 -12.25 -24.86 1.33
C GLN A 53 -11.15 -24.58 2.35
N MET A 54 -10.96 -23.30 2.70
CA MET A 54 -9.88 -22.81 3.57
C MET A 54 -10.33 -22.42 5.00
N GLU A 55 -11.56 -22.72 5.41
CA GLU A 55 -12.14 -22.31 6.71
C GLU A 55 -11.25 -22.66 7.94
N ASN A 56 -10.60 -23.81 7.92
CA ASN A 56 -9.83 -24.35 9.03
C ASN A 56 -8.34 -23.98 8.99
N GLN A 57 -7.93 -23.14 8.02
CA GLN A 57 -6.53 -22.78 7.79
C GLN A 57 -6.16 -21.39 8.30
N MET A 58 -7.07 -20.67 8.96
CA MET A 58 -6.80 -19.33 9.47
C MET A 58 -7.45 -19.01 10.82
N ALA A 59 -6.88 -18.03 11.51
CA ALA A 59 -7.43 -17.57 12.78
C ALA A 59 -8.84 -16.94 12.60
N PRO A 60 -9.82 -17.23 13.50
CA PRO A 60 -11.20 -16.76 13.34
C PRO A 60 -11.35 -15.23 13.22
N HIS A 61 -10.48 -14.47 13.88
CA HIS A 61 -10.51 -13.00 13.81
C HIS A 61 -10.02 -12.47 12.45
N ILE A 62 -9.08 -13.15 11.80
CA ILE A 62 -8.61 -12.82 10.43
C ILE A 62 -9.71 -13.12 9.43
N PHE A 63 -10.37 -14.27 9.57
CA PHE A 63 -11.53 -14.61 8.74
C PHE A 63 -12.63 -13.56 8.87
N LYS A 64 -12.94 -13.13 10.10
CA LYS A 64 -13.90 -12.06 10.39
C LYS A 64 -13.46 -10.71 9.78
N ALA A 65 -12.16 -10.40 9.79
CA ALA A 65 -11.69 -9.20 9.14
C ALA A 65 -11.96 -9.27 7.63
N LEU A 66 -11.58 -10.36 6.97
CA LEU A 66 -11.74 -10.56 5.53
C LEU A 66 -13.22 -10.60 5.07
N SER A 67 -14.14 -11.05 5.93
CA SER A 67 -15.58 -11.11 5.62
C SER A 67 -16.23 -9.75 5.42
N MET A 68 -15.57 -8.65 5.82
CA MET A 68 -16.03 -7.29 5.56
C MET A 68 -15.87 -6.87 4.09
N CYS A 69 -15.20 -7.68 3.25
CA CYS A 69 -14.97 -7.40 1.84
C CYS A 69 -15.69 -8.37 0.89
N CYS A 70 -15.90 -7.91 -0.35
CA CYS A 70 -16.35 -8.71 -1.48
C CYS A 70 -15.19 -8.91 -2.47
N LEU A 71 -15.34 -9.84 -3.41
CA LEU A 71 -14.31 -10.14 -4.41
C LEU A 71 -13.86 -8.92 -5.23
N LYS A 72 -14.77 -7.98 -5.53
CA LYS A 72 -14.42 -6.73 -6.21
C LYS A 72 -13.45 -5.82 -5.42
N HIS A 73 -13.25 -6.08 -4.14
CA HIS A 73 -12.35 -5.30 -3.28
C HIS A 73 -10.97 -5.94 -3.13
N CYS A 74 -10.73 -7.16 -3.63
CA CYS A 74 -9.52 -7.92 -3.35
C CYS A 74 -8.22 -7.20 -3.77
N VAL A 75 -8.22 -6.47 -4.88
CA VAL A 75 -7.03 -5.71 -5.31
C VAL A 75 -6.73 -4.55 -4.35
N ALA A 76 -7.74 -3.76 -3.98
CA ALA A 76 -7.58 -2.66 -3.03
C ALA A 76 -7.20 -3.17 -1.63
N LEU A 77 -7.76 -4.31 -1.22
CA LEU A 77 -7.40 -4.97 0.03
C LEU A 77 -5.96 -5.49 0.01
N TRP A 78 -5.51 -6.04 -1.10
CA TRP A 78 -4.13 -6.48 -1.28
C TRP A 78 -3.18 -5.30 -1.15
N GLN A 79 -3.46 -4.20 -1.85
CA GLN A 79 -2.67 -2.96 -1.77
C GLN A 79 -2.57 -2.43 -0.33
N LEU A 80 -3.67 -2.43 0.42
CA LEU A 80 -3.67 -2.05 1.83
C LEU A 80 -2.83 -3.00 2.70
N LEU A 81 -3.00 -4.32 2.55
CA LEU A 81 -2.30 -5.31 3.36
C LEU A 81 -0.78 -5.33 3.09
N ILE A 82 -0.34 -5.14 1.84
CA ILE A 82 1.09 -5.01 1.54
C ILE A 82 1.70 -3.73 2.14
N SER A 83 0.94 -2.63 2.18
CA SER A 83 1.36 -1.39 2.86
C SER A 83 1.48 -1.63 4.35
N LEU A 84 0.43 -2.15 5.00
CA LEU A 84 0.42 -2.46 6.43
C LEU A 84 1.55 -3.41 6.84
N LYS A 85 1.87 -4.40 6.00
CA LYS A 85 3.03 -5.28 6.23
C LYS A 85 4.32 -4.47 6.28
N SER A 86 4.52 -3.57 5.33
CA SER A 86 5.71 -2.73 5.23
C SER A 86 5.79 -1.71 6.37
N GLU A 87 4.65 -1.13 6.76
CA GLU A 87 4.54 -0.23 7.91
C GLU A 87 4.89 -0.95 9.22
N ASN A 88 4.42 -2.19 9.40
CA ASN A 88 4.77 -3.02 10.54
C ASN A 88 6.26 -3.41 10.54
N MET A 89 6.86 -3.64 9.37
CA MET A 89 8.31 -3.85 9.27
C MET A 89 9.09 -2.66 9.80
N LEU A 90 8.68 -1.43 9.45
CA LEU A 90 9.31 -0.21 9.98
C LEU A 90 9.18 -0.11 11.50
N ARG A 91 7.99 -0.40 12.06
CA ARG A 91 7.78 -0.47 13.52
C ARG A 91 8.70 -1.46 14.20
N LEU A 92 9.01 -2.58 13.53
CA LEU A 92 9.95 -3.61 13.96
C LEU A 92 11.42 -3.29 13.62
N LYS A 93 11.73 -2.08 13.16
CA LYS A 93 13.06 -1.62 12.73
C LYS A 93 13.66 -2.48 11.60
N ARG A 94 12.81 -2.99 10.70
CA ARG A 94 13.18 -3.73 9.49
C ARG A 94 12.92 -2.87 8.27
N ASP A 95 13.81 -2.94 7.28
CA ASP A 95 13.62 -2.22 6.01
C ASP A 95 12.71 -3.02 5.06
N PRO A 96 11.52 -2.53 4.68
CA PRO A 96 10.67 -3.19 3.70
C PRO A 96 11.18 -3.07 2.26
N PHE A 97 12.12 -2.17 1.97
CA PHE A 97 12.58 -1.85 0.61
C PHE A 97 14.01 -2.31 0.32
N VAL A 98 14.47 -3.40 0.96
CA VAL A 98 15.81 -3.97 0.74
C VAL A 98 16.10 -4.30 -0.73
N GLY A 99 15.08 -4.65 -1.52
CA GLY A 99 15.22 -4.96 -2.95
C GLY A 99 15.19 -3.75 -3.89
N VAL A 100 14.86 -2.55 -3.38
CA VAL A 100 14.84 -1.32 -4.19
C VAL A 100 16.26 -0.77 -4.31
N SER A 101 16.61 -0.25 -5.50
CA SER A 101 17.92 0.34 -5.74
C SER A 101 18.23 1.52 -4.79
N GLU A 102 19.47 1.61 -4.32
CA GLU A 102 19.98 2.73 -3.50
C GLU A 102 19.85 4.10 -4.20
N LYS A 103 19.75 4.13 -5.54
CA LYS A 103 19.50 5.38 -6.27
C LYS A 103 18.13 6.01 -5.96
N TYR A 104 17.19 5.23 -5.42
CA TYR A 104 15.86 5.69 -4.97
C TYR A 104 15.76 5.92 -3.46
N LYS A 105 16.89 5.85 -2.74
CA LYS A 105 16.99 5.96 -1.27
C LYS A 105 17.86 7.15 -0.84
N GLN A 106 17.89 8.22 -1.62
CA GLN A 106 18.57 9.44 -1.20
C GLN A 106 17.85 10.01 0.02
N VAL A 107 18.66 10.47 0.98
CA VAL A 107 18.18 11.06 2.22
C VAL A 107 17.40 12.35 1.95
N LEU A 108 16.38 12.59 2.76
CA LEU A 108 15.63 13.84 2.74
C LEU A 108 16.37 14.91 3.55
N GLY A 109 16.36 16.15 3.07
CA GLY A 109 16.74 17.31 3.85
C GLY A 109 15.61 17.83 4.74
N GLU A 110 15.89 18.90 5.47
CA GLU A 110 14.93 19.52 6.39
C GLU A 110 13.74 20.14 5.66
N ASP A 111 13.98 20.72 4.49
CA ASP A 111 12.93 21.33 3.67
C ASP A 111 11.99 20.28 3.09
N GLU A 112 12.52 19.16 2.59
CA GLU A 112 11.73 18.04 2.09
C GLU A 112 10.85 17.44 3.19
N HIS A 113 11.38 17.25 4.40
CA HIS A 113 10.59 16.80 5.56
C HIS A 113 9.43 17.74 5.86
N ARG A 114 9.67 19.06 5.86
CA ARG A 114 8.65 20.07 6.11
C ARG A 114 7.56 20.05 5.04
N LEU A 115 7.94 19.98 3.78
CA LEU A 115 7.02 19.95 2.64
C LEU A 115 6.14 18.69 2.65
N LEU A 116 6.75 17.52 2.83
CA LEU A 116 6.05 16.24 2.95
C LEU A 116 5.07 16.25 4.14
N THR A 117 5.51 16.75 5.30
CA THR A 117 4.65 16.90 6.48
C THR A 117 3.43 17.78 6.20
N GLY A 118 3.63 18.91 5.52
CA GLY A 118 2.56 19.82 5.12
C GLY A 118 1.55 19.13 4.21
N PHE A 119 2.03 18.42 3.19
CA PHE A 119 1.19 17.71 2.22
C PHE A 119 0.35 16.60 2.87
N PHE A 120 1.00 15.70 3.63
CA PHE A 120 0.36 14.52 4.24
C PHE A 120 -0.41 14.82 5.53
N SER A 121 -0.44 16.07 5.99
CA SER A 121 -1.31 16.48 7.10
C SER A 121 -2.80 16.50 6.73
N LYS A 122 -3.14 16.43 5.44
CA LYS A 122 -4.50 16.39 4.91
C LYS A 122 -4.97 14.94 4.72
N ASN A 123 -6.20 14.62 5.14
CA ASN A 123 -6.77 13.27 5.04
C ASN A 123 -6.85 12.72 3.60
N SER A 124 -6.94 13.57 2.57
CA SER A 124 -6.96 13.14 1.17
C SER A 124 -5.66 12.48 0.70
N ALA A 125 -4.55 12.68 1.43
CA ALA A 125 -3.24 12.15 1.05
C ALA A 125 -3.03 10.67 1.46
N ASP A 126 -3.94 10.07 2.24
CA ASP A 126 -3.82 8.66 2.68
C ASP A 126 -3.91 7.69 1.50
N ALA A 127 -4.84 7.94 0.57
CA ALA A 127 -4.95 7.12 -0.64
C ALA A 127 -3.70 7.22 -1.52
N PHE A 128 -3.12 8.42 -1.63
CA PHE A 128 -1.89 8.62 -2.38
C PHE A 128 -0.71 7.86 -1.74
N LEU A 129 -0.64 7.78 -0.41
CA LEU A 129 0.42 7.02 0.27
C LEU A 129 0.39 5.52 -0.08
N LEU A 130 -0.80 4.96 -0.33
CA LEU A 130 -0.95 3.57 -0.80
C LEU A 130 -0.47 3.42 -2.25
N GLU A 131 -0.71 4.40 -3.13
CA GLU A 131 -0.17 4.39 -4.49
C GLU A 131 1.37 4.52 -4.49
N MET A 132 1.92 5.36 -3.60
CA MET A 132 3.37 5.45 -3.41
C MET A 132 3.96 4.08 -3.02
N HIS A 133 3.35 3.42 -2.03
CA HIS A 133 3.79 2.12 -1.55
C HIS A 133 3.78 1.06 -2.67
N GLU A 134 2.66 0.98 -3.38
CA GLU A 134 2.49 0.01 -4.45
C GLU A 134 3.53 0.21 -5.55
N PHE A 135 3.78 1.47 -5.95
CA PHE A 135 4.81 1.79 -6.94
C PHE A 135 6.21 1.35 -6.47
N LEU A 136 6.55 1.56 -5.20
CA LEU A 136 7.82 1.09 -4.63
C LEU A 136 7.99 -0.43 -4.74
N VAL A 137 6.96 -1.19 -4.36
CA VAL A 137 7.02 -2.67 -4.29
C VAL A 137 6.87 -3.33 -5.66
N LEU A 138 5.97 -2.83 -6.52
CA LEU A 138 5.69 -3.46 -7.81
C LEU A 138 6.54 -2.95 -8.96
N VAL A 139 7.11 -1.75 -8.85
CA VAL A 139 7.82 -1.10 -9.93
C VAL A 139 9.30 -0.91 -9.59
N LEU A 140 9.62 -0.17 -8.52
CA LEU A 140 11.02 0.17 -8.22
C LEU A 140 11.84 -0.99 -7.65
N GLN A 141 11.19 -2.03 -7.12
CA GLN A 141 11.86 -3.25 -6.67
C GLN A 141 12.30 -4.15 -7.82
N LYS A 142 11.85 -3.92 -9.06
CA LYS A 142 12.25 -4.72 -10.21
C LYS A 142 13.73 -4.47 -10.55
N PRO A 143 14.51 -5.51 -10.90
CA PRO A 143 15.95 -5.35 -11.20
C PRO A 143 16.27 -4.33 -12.30
N ASN A 144 15.37 -4.18 -13.27
CA ASN A 144 15.49 -3.29 -14.42
C ASN A 144 14.78 -1.93 -14.24
N ALA A 145 14.35 -1.58 -13.02
CA ALA A 145 13.62 -0.34 -12.77
C ALA A 145 14.38 0.90 -13.27
N LEU A 146 15.71 0.92 -13.11
CA LEU A 146 16.57 2.04 -13.53
C LEU A 146 16.67 2.22 -15.05
N ASP A 147 16.31 1.21 -15.84
CA ASP A 147 16.32 1.32 -17.30
C ASP A 147 15.12 2.14 -17.80
N THR A 148 14.06 2.23 -16.99
CA THR A 148 12.80 2.89 -17.34
C THR A 148 12.55 4.15 -16.52
N PHE A 149 12.86 4.12 -15.21
CA PHE A 149 12.50 5.16 -14.27
C PHE A 149 13.75 5.92 -13.84
N ARG A 150 13.82 7.20 -14.23
CA ARG A 150 14.96 8.04 -13.84
C ARG A 150 14.74 8.59 -12.43
N PRO A 151 15.75 8.53 -11.55
CA PRO A 151 15.64 9.07 -10.19
C PRO A 151 15.23 10.56 -10.12
N ASP A 152 15.45 11.33 -11.18
CA ASP A 152 15.14 12.76 -11.22
C ASP A 152 13.70 13.08 -11.67
N TRP A 153 12.91 12.08 -12.11
CA TRP A 153 11.66 12.29 -12.84
C TRP A 153 10.42 11.83 -12.08
N LEU A 154 10.13 12.40 -10.91
CA LEU A 154 9.00 11.92 -10.12
C LEU A 154 7.65 12.16 -10.79
N LYS A 155 7.34 13.40 -11.15
CA LYS A 155 6.01 13.80 -11.64
C LYS A 155 5.62 13.03 -12.90
N ASP A 156 6.49 13.03 -13.91
CA ASP A 156 6.26 12.32 -15.18
C ASP A 156 6.13 10.80 -14.96
N THR A 157 6.94 10.24 -14.06
CA THR A 157 6.89 8.80 -13.73
C THR A 157 5.57 8.43 -13.07
N LEU A 158 5.14 9.18 -12.06
CA LEU A 158 3.90 8.90 -11.34
C LEU A 158 2.67 9.10 -12.22
N PHE A 159 2.67 10.15 -13.04
CA PHE A 159 1.53 10.43 -13.92
C PHE A 159 1.39 9.32 -14.96
N SER A 160 2.50 8.91 -15.59
CA SER A 160 2.49 7.77 -16.51
C SER A 160 2.10 6.46 -15.81
N TYR A 161 2.48 6.27 -14.54
CA TYR A 161 2.08 5.09 -13.78
C TYR A 161 0.57 5.05 -13.52
N MET A 162 0.00 6.16 -13.03
CA MET A 162 -1.42 6.25 -12.70
C MET A 162 -2.30 6.16 -13.95
N GLU A 163 -1.88 6.79 -15.06
CA GLU A 163 -2.57 6.68 -16.36
C GLU A 163 -2.66 5.23 -16.85
N ARG A 164 -1.57 4.44 -16.74
CA ARG A 164 -1.58 3.01 -17.09
C ARG A 164 -2.49 2.18 -16.20
N LYS A 165 -2.79 2.67 -15.00
CA LYS A 165 -3.65 2.02 -14.01
C LYS A 165 -5.11 2.45 -14.14
N ASP A 166 -5.44 3.31 -15.12
CA ASP A 166 -6.77 3.91 -15.33
C ASP A 166 -7.29 4.61 -14.05
N LEU A 167 -6.38 5.26 -13.31
CA LEU A 167 -6.68 6.01 -12.10
C LEU A 167 -6.55 7.51 -12.36
N ASP A 168 -7.58 8.26 -11.97
CA ASP A 168 -7.51 9.72 -11.91
C ASP A 168 -6.47 10.14 -10.85
N ILE A 169 -5.58 11.04 -11.24
CA ILE A 169 -4.65 11.67 -10.30
C ILE A 169 -5.45 12.62 -9.39
N PRO A 170 -5.40 12.47 -8.05
CA PRO A 170 -6.07 13.40 -7.17
C PRO A 170 -5.55 14.82 -7.40
N ARG A 171 -6.44 15.80 -7.55
CA ARG A 171 -6.04 17.21 -7.80
C ARG A 171 -5.04 17.73 -6.77
N ASP A 172 -5.21 17.36 -5.50
CA ASP A 172 -4.27 17.72 -4.45
C ASP A 172 -2.84 17.23 -4.77
N VAL A 173 -2.69 16.03 -5.31
CA VAL A 173 -1.38 15.48 -5.72
C VAL A 173 -0.84 16.24 -6.92
N GLU A 174 -1.67 16.51 -7.92
CA GLU A 174 -1.24 17.19 -9.14
C GLU A 174 -0.77 18.64 -8.90
N GLU A 175 -1.51 19.36 -8.05
CA GLU A 175 -1.32 20.79 -7.81
C GLU A 175 -0.39 21.09 -6.63
N LEU A 176 -0.39 20.24 -5.59
CA LEU A 176 0.23 20.56 -4.29
C LEU A 176 1.34 19.59 -3.88
N PHE A 177 1.56 18.48 -4.59
CA PHE A 177 2.68 17.60 -4.24
C PHE A 177 4.02 18.33 -4.47
N PRO A 178 4.96 18.31 -3.52
CA PRO A 178 6.14 19.15 -3.61
C PRO A 178 7.06 18.73 -4.76
N VAL A 179 7.45 19.71 -5.59
CA VAL A 179 8.27 19.48 -6.80
C VAL A 179 9.73 19.16 -6.47
N GLU A 180 10.16 19.50 -5.26
CA GLU A 180 11.49 19.20 -4.69
C GLU A 180 11.66 17.71 -4.38
N ILE A 181 10.54 16.99 -4.19
CA ILE A 181 10.58 15.54 -3.99
C ILE A 181 10.77 14.88 -5.35
N LEU A 182 11.94 14.29 -5.54
CA LEU A 182 12.29 13.52 -6.73
C LEU A 182 12.11 12.02 -6.46
N LEU A 183 12.20 11.22 -7.52
CA LEU A 183 12.08 9.78 -7.41
C LEU A 183 13.27 9.17 -6.63
N CYS A 184 14.42 9.84 -6.61
CA CYS A 184 15.56 9.48 -5.79
C CYS A 184 15.26 9.52 -4.27
N HIS A 185 14.27 10.30 -3.84
CA HIS A 185 13.86 10.46 -2.44
C HIS A 185 12.70 9.53 -2.04
N TYR A 186 12.13 8.78 -2.99
CA TYR A 186 10.79 8.22 -2.86
C TYR A 186 10.66 7.18 -1.74
N VAL A 187 11.70 6.35 -1.54
CA VAL A 187 11.74 5.38 -0.45
C VAL A 187 11.75 6.08 0.91
N GLU A 188 12.64 7.06 1.08
CA GLU A 188 12.79 7.76 2.35
C GLU A 188 11.58 8.67 2.64
N ALA A 189 10.97 9.26 1.61
CA ALA A 189 9.71 10.01 1.70
C ALA A 189 8.57 9.13 2.25
N TRP A 190 8.41 7.92 1.73
CA TRP A 190 7.40 7.00 2.21
C TRP A 190 7.64 6.59 3.67
N LYS A 191 8.87 6.18 4.01
CA LYS A 191 9.25 5.79 5.38
C LYS A 191 9.00 6.91 6.38
N PHE A 192 9.42 8.13 6.03
CA PHE A 192 9.23 9.33 6.86
C PHE A 192 7.76 9.59 7.14
N ILE A 193 6.91 9.58 6.11
CA ILE A 193 5.47 9.88 6.27
C ILE A 193 4.75 8.80 7.07
N VAL A 194 5.09 7.54 6.87
CA VAL A 194 4.53 6.44 7.68
C VAL A 194 4.90 6.63 9.16
N ALA A 195 6.18 6.87 9.46
CA ALA A 195 6.62 7.11 10.84
C ALA A 195 5.92 8.32 11.46
N PHE A 196 5.82 9.41 10.71
CA PHE A 196 5.14 10.63 11.12
C PHE A 196 3.66 10.41 11.46
N LYS A 197 2.94 9.62 10.65
CA LYS A 197 1.52 9.29 10.90
C LYS A 197 1.36 8.37 12.11
N GLN A 198 2.24 7.38 12.27
CA GLN A 198 2.23 6.48 13.43
C GLN A 198 2.43 7.24 14.75
N GLU A 199 3.35 8.22 14.77
CA GLU A 199 3.56 9.07 15.95
C GLU A 199 2.34 9.93 16.29
N ARG A 200 1.60 10.41 15.29
CA ARG A 200 0.36 11.17 15.50
C ARG A 200 -0.76 10.30 16.05
N GLY A 201 -0.93 9.09 15.51
CA GLY A 201 -1.94 8.14 15.96
C GLY A 201 -1.72 7.64 17.40
N GLN A 202 -0.48 7.59 17.87
CA GLN A 202 -0.15 7.25 19.27
C GLN A 202 -0.40 8.38 20.28
N ARG A 203 -0.59 9.62 19.82
CA ARG A 203 -0.81 10.81 20.67
C ARG A 203 -2.29 11.19 20.82
N GLN A 204 -3.20 10.44 20.20
CA GLN A 204 -4.66 10.58 20.32
C GLN A 204 -5.22 9.48 21.21
#